data_AF-A0A3R6M1B9-F1
#
_entry.id   AF-A0A3R6M1B9-F1
#
_cell.length_a   1.000
_cell.length_b   1.000
_cell.length_c   1.000
_cell.angle_alpha   90.00
_cell.angle_beta   90.00
_cell.angle_gamma   90.00
#
_symmetry.space_group_name_H-M   'P 1'
#
loop_
_entity.id
_entity.type
_entity.pdbx_description
1 polymer ?
#
loop_
_entity_poly.entity_id
_entity_poly.type
_entity_poly.pdbx_seq_one_letter_code
_entity_poly.pdbx_strand_id
1 'polypeptide(L)'
;MSNLYVYLMRSRNKDNKDIPNFKERAKTILEYKENEDKVIEVFKDFATKGLPGEQTRLYRSVNSRNEEKIREELIIRLLRDKPSITQLNSILASVAQQVQNRDESKWLFDFDVDNREMAADFLSDINHFSGIKLIDINCHKTPHGFAIVVPHGFDTRELMEKWKNYDITLKKDELLFLNMITNGE
;
A
#
# COMPACT_ATOMS: atom_id res chain seq x y z
N MET A 1 -2.39 -7.13 -18.59
CA MET A 1 -2.46 -6.64 -17.20
C MET A 1 -2.04 -5.18 -17.24
N SER A 2 -2.86 -4.34 -16.64
CA SER A 2 -2.56 -2.92 -16.49
C SER A 2 -1.45 -2.74 -15.44
N ASN A 3 -0.45 -1.92 -15.73
CA ASN A 3 0.59 -1.51 -14.77
C ASN A 3 0.15 -0.27 -13.97
N LEU A 4 -1.16 -0.12 -13.74
CA LEU A 4 -1.74 1.05 -13.09
C LEU A 4 -1.85 0.81 -11.58
N TYR A 5 -1.40 1.75 -10.77
CA TYR A 5 -1.37 1.62 -9.32
C TYR A 5 -1.90 2.86 -8.61
N VAL A 6 -2.48 2.64 -7.43
CA VAL A 6 -2.82 3.73 -6.50
C VAL A 6 -1.62 3.99 -5.62
N TYR A 7 -1.16 5.24 -5.59
CA TYR A 7 -0.13 5.71 -4.68
C TYR A 7 -0.76 6.61 -3.62
N LEU A 8 -0.40 6.38 -2.36
CA LEU A 8 -0.85 7.17 -1.23
C LEU A 8 0.36 7.79 -0.53
N MET A 9 0.39 9.11 -0.47
CA MET A 9 1.27 9.86 0.40
C MET A 9 0.48 10.16 1.67
N ARG A 10 1.01 9.80 2.83
CA ARG A 10 0.33 10.01 4.11
C ARG A 10 1.29 10.41 5.20
N SER A 11 1.01 11.56 5.79
CA SER A 11 1.58 12.01 7.05
C SER A 11 0.53 11.79 8.11
N ARG A 12 0.73 10.79 8.98
CA ARG A 12 -0.30 10.29 9.92
C ARG A 12 0.06 10.63 11.36
N ASN A 13 -0.96 10.72 12.22
CA ASN A 13 -0.80 11.06 13.64
C ASN A 13 0.17 10.11 14.38
N LYS A 14 0.17 8.82 14.05
CA LYS A 14 1.03 7.81 14.71
C LYS A 14 2.52 8.11 14.59
N ASP A 15 2.96 8.60 13.44
CA ASP A 15 4.38 8.87 13.17
C ASP A 15 4.79 10.28 13.63
N ASN A 16 3.82 11.18 13.82
CA ASN A 16 4.05 12.62 14.04
C ASN A 16 3.48 13.12 15.38
N LYS A 17 3.29 12.20 16.34
CA LYS A 17 2.65 12.48 17.64
C LYS A 17 3.36 13.57 18.46
N ASP A 18 4.67 13.73 18.24
CA ASP A 18 5.53 14.63 18.99
C ASP A 18 5.65 16.03 18.33
N ILE A 19 4.99 16.25 17.18
CA ILE A 19 5.01 17.52 16.45
C ILE A 19 3.85 18.41 16.91
N PRO A 20 4.13 19.60 17.49
CA PRO A 20 3.07 20.51 17.93
C PRO A 20 2.17 20.97 16.77
N ASN A 21 0.86 21.02 17.01
CA ASN A 21 -0.16 21.45 16.04
C ASN A 21 -0.21 20.61 14.76
N PHE A 22 0.33 19.39 14.79
CA PHE A 22 0.28 18.48 13.67
C PHE A 22 -1.17 18.16 13.27
N LYS A 23 -1.42 18.16 11.95
CA LYS A 23 -2.67 17.66 11.36
C LYS A 23 -2.30 16.65 10.29
N GLU A 24 -3.01 15.52 10.30
CA GLU A 24 -2.86 14.50 9.26
C GLU A 24 -3.11 15.10 7.87
N ARG A 25 -2.25 14.73 6.92
CA ARG A 25 -2.37 15.09 5.50
C ARG A 25 -2.23 13.83 4.66
N ALA A 26 -3.04 13.75 3.61
CA ALA A 26 -2.98 12.67 2.65
C ALA A 26 -3.14 13.19 1.23
N LYS A 27 -2.48 12.53 0.28
CA LYS A 27 -2.64 12.75 -1.15
C LYS A 27 -2.59 11.41 -1.87
N THR A 28 -3.57 11.17 -2.73
CA THR A 28 -3.66 9.96 -3.54
C THR A 28 -3.44 10.30 -5.00
N ILE A 29 -2.68 9.45 -5.70
CA ILE A 29 -2.40 9.57 -7.13
C ILE A 29 -2.66 8.20 -7.75
N LEU A 30 -3.26 8.20 -8.94
CA LEU A 30 -3.41 7.02 -9.78
C LEU A 30 -2.43 7.17 -10.95
N GLU A 31 -1.48 6.26 -11.10
CA GLU A 31 -0.42 6.39 -12.10
C GLU A 31 0.13 5.03 -12.51
N TYR A 32 0.67 4.94 -13.73
CA TYR A 32 1.35 3.75 -14.21
C TYR A 32 2.72 3.59 -13.54
N LYS A 33 3.13 2.35 -13.31
CA LYS A 33 4.41 2.02 -12.71
C LYS A 33 5.60 2.58 -13.49
N GLU A 34 5.50 2.64 -14.82
CA GLU A 34 6.54 3.23 -15.68
C GLU A 34 6.76 4.74 -15.42
N ASN A 35 5.80 5.41 -14.78
CA ASN A 35 5.86 6.83 -14.38
C ASN A 35 6.11 7.01 -12.87
N GLU A 36 6.55 5.96 -12.14
CA GLU A 36 6.75 6.01 -10.68
C GLU A 36 7.72 7.12 -10.26
N ASP A 37 8.69 7.49 -11.09
CA ASP A 37 9.59 8.62 -10.84
C ASP A 37 8.84 9.95 -10.64
N LYS A 38 7.77 10.21 -11.41
CA LYS A 38 6.92 11.39 -11.23
C LYS A 38 6.19 11.36 -9.90
N VAL A 39 5.76 10.17 -9.46
CA VAL A 39 5.13 10.00 -8.15
C VAL A 39 6.14 10.30 -7.04
N ILE A 40 7.40 9.88 -7.20
CA ILE A 40 8.48 10.17 -6.25
C ILE A 40 8.75 11.67 -6.17
N GLU A 41 8.75 12.40 -7.30
CA GLU A 41 8.87 13.87 -7.30
C GLU A 41 7.72 14.54 -6.55
N VAL A 42 6.48 14.12 -6.82
CA VAL A 42 5.31 14.66 -6.10
C VAL A 42 5.33 14.29 -4.62
N PHE A 43 5.86 13.12 -4.27
CA PHE A 43 6.05 12.71 -2.87
C PHE A 43 7.03 13.62 -2.15
N LYS A 44 8.18 13.93 -2.77
CA LYS A 44 9.16 14.88 -2.22
C LYS A 44 8.53 16.27 -2.01
N ASP A 45 7.85 16.81 -3.02
CA ASP A 45 7.13 18.10 -2.91
C ASP A 45 6.04 18.08 -1.82
N PHE A 46 5.32 16.98 -1.68
CA PHE A 46 4.30 16.84 -0.64
C PHE A 46 4.90 16.79 0.77
N ALA A 47 6.05 16.12 0.93
CA ALA A 47 6.78 16.00 2.18
C ALA A 47 7.41 17.33 2.62
N THR A 48 8.03 18.09 1.70
CA THR A 48 8.67 19.39 2.01
C THR A 48 7.68 20.47 2.46
N LYS A 49 6.40 20.34 2.07
CA LYS A 49 5.29 21.20 2.53
C LYS A 49 4.81 20.88 3.94
N GLY A 50 5.35 19.85 4.59
CA GLY A 50 5.04 19.50 5.97
C GLY A 50 5.69 20.45 6.98
N LEU A 51 5.41 20.22 8.26
CA LEU A 51 6.12 20.87 9.36
C LEU A 51 7.57 20.35 9.45
N PRO A 52 8.51 21.10 10.07
CA PRO A 52 9.83 20.58 10.39
C PRO A 52 9.75 19.32 11.25
N GLY A 53 10.53 18.29 10.93
CA GLY A 53 10.50 16.97 11.56
C GLY A 53 9.33 16.08 11.12
N GLU A 54 8.43 16.56 10.26
CA GLU A 54 7.26 15.78 9.83
C GLU A 54 7.67 14.57 8.98
N GLN A 55 7.24 13.40 9.43
CA GLN A 55 7.40 12.13 8.74
C GLN A 55 6.22 11.85 7.81
N THR A 56 6.53 11.72 6.53
CA THR A 56 5.56 11.35 5.49
C THR A 56 5.92 10.01 4.88
N ARG A 57 4.94 9.10 4.77
CA ARG A 57 5.10 7.80 4.11
C ARG A 57 4.55 7.84 2.70
N LEU A 58 5.21 7.11 1.80
CA LEU A 58 4.71 6.76 0.47
C LEU A 58 4.32 5.28 0.45
N TYR A 59 3.12 5.02 -0.06
CA TYR A 59 2.62 3.69 -0.31
C TYR A 59 2.17 3.52 -1.75
N ARG A 60 2.10 2.27 -2.21
CA ARG A 60 1.52 1.85 -3.49
C ARG A 60 0.58 0.67 -3.27
N SER A 61 -0.53 0.57 -4.00
CA SER A 61 -1.37 -0.62 -3.94
C SER A 61 -0.56 -1.89 -4.24
N VAL A 62 -0.81 -2.95 -3.46
CA VAL A 62 -0.17 -4.26 -3.67
C VAL A 62 -0.54 -4.82 -5.04
N ASN A 63 -1.82 -4.68 -5.40
CA ASN A 63 -2.37 -5.09 -6.67
C ASN A 63 -2.44 -3.91 -7.63
N SER A 64 -2.14 -4.17 -8.91
CA SER A 64 -2.47 -3.21 -9.97
C SER A 64 -3.99 -3.09 -10.13
N ARG A 65 -4.42 -2.03 -10.82
CA ARG A 65 -5.83 -1.64 -10.94
C ARG A 65 -6.29 -1.66 -12.39
N ASN A 66 -7.42 -2.30 -12.61
CA ASN A 66 -8.00 -2.46 -13.93
C ASN A 66 -8.59 -1.13 -14.42
N GLU A 67 -7.95 -0.54 -15.42
CA GLU A 67 -8.31 0.78 -15.94
C GLU A 67 -9.72 0.84 -16.54
N GLU A 68 -10.13 -0.21 -17.25
CA GLU A 68 -11.45 -0.27 -17.88
C GLU A 68 -12.56 -0.23 -16.83
N LYS A 69 -12.47 -1.09 -15.80
CA LYS A 69 -13.42 -1.08 -14.68
C LYS A 69 -13.44 0.27 -13.94
N ILE A 70 -12.27 0.87 -13.72
CA ILE A 70 -12.18 2.21 -13.09
C ILE A 70 -12.90 3.24 -13.95
N ARG A 71 -12.66 3.25 -15.27
CA ARG A 71 -13.24 4.21 -16.20
C ARG A 71 -14.76 4.09 -16.21
N GLU A 72 -15.28 2.88 -16.31
CA GLU A 72 -16.72 2.61 -16.29
C GLU A 72 -17.36 3.09 -14.98
N GLU A 73 -16.83 2.66 -13.83
CA GLU A 73 -17.37 3.03 -12.52
C GLU A 73 -17.25 4.54 -12.25
N LEU A 74 -16.16 5.19 -12.71
CA LEU A 74 -16.02 6.64 -12.61
C LEU A 74 -17.13 7.35 -13.39
N ILE A 75 -17.37 6.97 -14.65
CA ILE A 75 -18.42 7.57 -15.49
C ILE A 75 -19.80 7.38 -14.84
N ILE A 76 -20.10 6.15 -14.40
CA ILE A 76 -21.34 5.82 -13.69
C ILE A 76 -21.52 6.74 -12.48
N ARG A 77 -20.47 6.89 -11.66
CA ARG A 77 -20.51 7.68 -10.44
C ARG A 77 -20.68 9.18 -10.70
N LEU A 78 -20.01 9.71 -11.73
CA LEU A 78 -20.15 11.11 -12.12
C LEU A 78 -21.57 11.43 -12.61
N LEU A 79 -22.18 10.53 -13.39
CA LEU A 79 -23.55 10.72 -13.89
C LEU A 79 -24.61 10.55 -12.78
N ARG A 80 -24.42 9.57 -11.90
CA ARG A 80 -25.36 9.25 -10.82
C ARG A 80 -25.31 10.29 -9.69
N ASP A 81 -24.12 10.57 -9.18
CA ASP A 81 -23.96 11.36 -7.95
C ASP A 81 -23.83 12.86 -8.24
N LYS A 82 -23.55 13.23 -9.50
CA LYS A 82 -23.34 14.62 -9.98
C LYS A 82 -22.47 15.47 -9.02
N PRO A 83 -21.28 14.97 -8.62
CA PRO A 83 -20.45 15.64 -7.64
C PRO A 83 -19.84 16.93 -8.22
N SER A 84 -19.29 17.77 -7.34
CA SER A 84 -18.53 18.93 -7.79
C SER A 84 -17.32 18.49 -8.61
N ILE A 85 -17.06 19.17 -9.74
CA ILE A 85 -15.89 18.90 -10.59
C ILE A 85 -14.57 19.04 -9.81
N THR A 86 -14.56 19.86 -8.76
CA THR A 86 -13.41 20.01 -7.85
C THR A 86 -13.03 18.71 -7.12
N GLN A 87 -13.97 17.75 -7.02
CA GLN A 87 -13.78 16.48 -6.34
C GLN A 87 -13.35 15.35 -7.28
N LEU A 88 -13.21 15.61 -8.59
CA LEU A 88 -12.95 14.57 -9.60
C LEU A 88 -11.78 13.65 -9.23
N ASN A 89 -10.65 14.22 -8.80
CA ASN A 89 -9.48 13.44 -8.40
C ASN A 89 -9.75 12.57 -7.17
N SER A 90 -10.49 13.07 -6.20
CA SER A 90 -10.85 12.31 -5.00
C SER A 90 -11.80 11.16 -5.33
N ILE A 91 -12.70 11.36 -6.29
CA ILE A 91 -13.63 10.33 -6.75
C ILE A 91 -12.87 9.26 -7.54
N LEU A 92 -11.99 9.66 -8.47
CA LEU A 92 -11.12 8.75 -9.20
C LEU A 92 -10.30 7.87 -8.24
N ALA A 93 -9.68 8.49 -7.22
CA ALA A 93 -8.92 7.78 -6.21
C ALA A 93 -9.80 6.83 -5.37
N SER A 94 -11.03 7.24 -5.03
CA SER A 94 -11.98 6.40 -4.32
C SER A 94 -12.40 5.19 -5.15
N VAL A 95 -12.71 5.38 -6.43
CA VAL A 95 -13.08 4.30 -7.36
C VAL A 95 -11.91 3.34 -7.57
N ALA A 96 -10.71 3.86 -7.82
CA ALA A 96 -9.53 3.03 -8.07
C ALA A 96 -9.12 2.14 -6.89
N GLN A 97 -9.41 2.55 -5.65
CA GLN A 97 -9.13 1.76 -4.44
C GLN A 97 -10.15 0.66 -4.17
N GLN A 98 -11.26 0.59 -4.91
CA GLN A 98 -12.27 -0.44 -4.69
C GLN A 98 -11.72 -1.81 -5.09
N VAL A 99 -11.99 -2.82 -4.25
CA VAL A 99 -11.45 -4.19 -4.43
C VAL A 99 -11.90 -4.80 -5.75
N GLN A 100 -13.10 -4.52 -6.26
CA GLN A 100 -13.57 -5.02 -7.56
C GLN A 100 -12.76 -4.49 -8.76
N ASN A 101 -12.04 -3.38 -8.57
CA ASN A 101 -11.25 -2.70 -9.59
C ASN A 101 -9.77 -3.10 -9.56
N ARG A 102 -9.38 -4.08 -8.75
CA ARG A 102 -8.05 -4.69 -8.84
C ARG A 102 -7.94 -5.55 -10.10
N ASP A 103 -6.77 -5.53 -10.73
CA ASP A 103 -6.41 -6.37 -11.88
C ASP A 103 -5.66 -7.65 -11.41
N GLU A 104 -5.14 -7.62 -10.19
CA GLU A 104 -4.42 -8.72 -9.54
C GLU A 104 -5.06 -9.05 -8.19
N SER A 105 -4.69 -10.18 -7.60
CA SER A 105 -5.28 -10.63 -6.34
C SER A 105 -4.24 -11.07 -5.31
N LYS A 106 -3.00 -10.60 -5.38
CA LYS A 106 -1.92 -10.88 -4.42
C LYS A 106 -2.34 -10.56 -2.99
N TRP A 107 -1.77 -11.31 -2.06
CA TRP A 107 -1.91 -11.07 -0.62
C TRP A 107 -0.65 -10.40 -0.07
N LEU A 108 -0.82 -9.62 1.00
CA LEU A 108 0.23 -8.97 1.76
C LEU A 108 0.16 -9.44 3.20
N PHE A 109 1.23 -10.05 3.70
CA PHE A 109 1.44 -10.20 5.13
C PHE A 109 2.17 -8.97 5.66
N ASP A 110 1.52 -8.27 6.58
CA ASP A 110 2.13 -7.22 7.40
C ASP A 110 2.76 -7.90 8.62
N PHE A 111 4.08 -8.05 8.58
CA PHE A 111 4.88 -8.77 9.56
C PHE A 111 5.54 -7.75 10.48
N ASP A 112 4.87 -7.34 11.57
CA ASP A 112 5.32 -6.29 12.50
C ASP A 112 6.32 -6.84 13.53
N VAL A 113 7.31 -7.58 13.03
CA VAL A 113 8.42 -8.12 13.81
C VAL A 113 9.72 -7.69 13.11
N ASP A 114 10.47 -6.80 13.76
CA ASP A 114 11.74 -6.29 13.22
C ASP A 114 12.92 -7.25 13.46
N ASN A 115 12.81 -8.46 12.92
CA ASN A 115 13.86 -9.46 12.95
C ASN A 115 13.98 -10.16 11.60
N ARG A 116 15.17 -10.06 10.97
CA ARG A 116 15.44 -10.63 9.64
C ARG A 116 15.44 -12.15 9.62
N GLU A 117 15.96 -12.80 10.66
CA GLU A 117 15.99 -14.26 10.75
C GLU A 117 14.56 -14.80 10.84
N MET A 118 13.73 -14.16 11.66
CA MET A 118 12.32 -14.53 11.78
C MET A 118 11.53 -14.27 10.48
N ALA A 119 11.84 -13.19 9.76
CA ALA A 119 11.25 -12.95 8.46
C ALA A 119 11.65 -14.05 7.45
N ALA A 120 12.91 -14.51 7.48
CA ALA A 120 13.37 -15.62 6.65
C ALA A 120 12.68 -16.95 7.00
N ASP A 121 12.51 -17.24 8.30
CA ASP A 121 11.75 -18.40 8.77
C ASP A 121 10.30 -18.35 8.29
N PHE A 122 9.67 -17.17 8.37
CA PHE A 122 8.30 -16.99 7.89
C PHE A 122 8.18 -17.15 6.37
N LEU A 123 9.15 -16.69 5.59
CA LEU A 123 9.21 -16.95 4.14
C LEU A 123 9.33 -18.45 3.82
N SER A 124 10.18 -19.16 4.57
CA SER A 124 10.32 -20.61 4.45
C SER A 124 9.01 -21.34 4.79
N ASP A 125 8.30 -20.89 5.82
CA ASP A 125 7.01 -21.44 6.19
C ASP A 125 5.93 -21.16 5.13
N ILE A 126 5.88 -19.95 4.58
CA ILE A 126 4.99 -19.67 3.45
C ILE A 126 5.28 -20.66 2.32
N ASN A 127 6.54 -20.83 1.93
CA ASN A 127 6.91 -21.80 0.89
C ASN A 127 6.44 -23.22 1.23
N HIS A 128 6.63 -23.66 2.47
CA HIS A 128 6.23 -24.99 2.94
C HIS A 128 4.71 -25.20 2.91
N PHE A 129 3.94 -24.29 3.53
CA PHE A 129 2.47 -24.43 3.66
C PHE A 129 1.71 -24.14 2.36
N SER A 130 2.25 -23.31 1.47
CA SER A 130 1.58 -22.91 0.22
C SER A 130 2.09 -23.62 -1.03
N GLY A 131 3.31 -24.15 -1.01
CA GLY A 131 4.02 -24.61 -2.21
C GLY A 131 4.49 -23.49 -3.15
N ILE A 132 4.27 -22.21 -2.80
CA ILE A 132 4.72 -21.05 -3.57
C ILE A 132 6.25 -20.98 -3.51
N LYS A 133 6.91 -20.89 -4.66
CA LYS A 133 8.37 -20.79 -4.72
C LYS A 133 8.83 -19.47 -4.11
N LEU A 134 9.94 -19.49 -3.38
CA LEU A 134 10.52 -18.27 -2.76
C LEU A 134 10.76 -17.13 -3.76
N ILE A 135 11.04 -17.44 -5.04
CA ILE A 135 11.22 -16.44 -6.10
C ILE A 135 9.95 -15.65 -6.43
N ASP A 136 8.77 -16.21 -6.15
CA ASP A 136 7.47 -15.57 -6.36
C ASP A 136 7.01 -14.78 -5.11
N ILE A 137 7.81 -14.78 -4.04
CA ILE A 137 7.52 -14.09 -2.78
C ILE A 137 8.42 -12.86 -2.68
N ASN A 138 7.79 -11.69 -2.52
CA ASN A 138 8.52 -10.42 -2.41
C ASN A 138 8.50 -9.94 -0.97
N CYS A 139 9.68 -9.80 -0.36
CA CYS A 139 9.84 -9.29 1.00
C CYS A 139 10.42 -7.87 0.98
N HIS A 140 9.75 -6.94 1.65
CA HIS A 140 10.12 -5.53 1.72
C HIS A 140 10.32 -5.11 3.17
N LYS A 141 11.42 -4.42 3.48
CA LYS A 141 11.63 -3.83 4.81
C LYS A 141 10.67 -2.65 5.00
N THR A 142 9.99 -2.59 6.14
CA THR A 142 9.16 -1.46 6.58
C THR A 142 9.78 -0.80 7.82
N PRO A 143 9.28 0.36 8.29
CA PRO A 143 9.84 1.02 9.46
C PRO A 143 9.81 0.20 10.76
N HIS A 144 8.92 -0.79 10.88
CA HIS A 144 8.74 -1.56 12.12
C HIS A 144 8.79 -3.09 11.90
N GLY A 145 9.01 -3.54 10.66
CA GLY A 145 9.00 -4.96 10.36
C GLY A 145 9.19 -5.21 8.87
N PHE A 146 8.39 -6.10 8.30
CA PHE A 146 8.45 -6.51 6.90
C PHE A 146 7.07 -6.58 6.26
N ALA A 147 7.01 -6.31 4.97
CA ALA A 147 5.85 -6.49 4.13
C ALA A 147 6.16 -7.61 3.14
N ILE A 148 5.41 -8.71 3.22
CA ILE A 148 5.64 -9.92 2.43
C ILE A 148 4.47 -10.13 1.47
N VAL A 149 4.72 -9.97 0.18
CA VAL A 149 3.72 -10.06 -0.89
C VAL A 149 3.83 -11.41 -1.58
N VAL A 150 2.70 -12.11 -1.67
CA VAL A 150 2.60 -13.47 -2.21
C VAL A 150 1.45 -13.60 -3.22
N PRO A 151 1.51 -14.57 -4.15
CA PRO A 151 0.34 -15.06 -4.85
C PRO A 151 -0.76 -15.49 -3.88
N HIS A 152 -2.02 -15.32 -4.27
CA HIS A 152 -3.15 -15.74 -3.45
C HIS A 152 -3.53 -17.21 -3.68
N GLY A 153 -4.47 -17.69 -2.86
CA GLY A 153 -5.23 -18.91 -3.17
C GLY A 153 -4.77 -20.16 -2.44
N PHE A 154 -3.97 -20.03 -1.39
CA PHE A 154 -3.59 -21.14 -0.52
C PHE A 154 -4.26 -21.03 0.86
N ASP A 155 -4.33 -22.15 1.57
CA ASP A 155 -4.86 -22.18 2.93
C ASP A 155 -3.84 -21.63 3.93
N THR A 156 -4.24 -20.62 4.70
CA THR A 156 -3.36 -19.93 5.65
C THR A 156 -3.56 -20.38 7.09
N ARG A 157 -4.52 -21.28 7.37
CA ARG A 157 -4.89 -21.62 8.76
C ARG A 157 -3.73 -22.18 9.57
N GLU A 158 -3.02 -23.18 9.03
CA GLU A 158 -1.88 -23.80 9.73
C GLU A 158 -0.69 -22.84 9.86
N LEU A 159 -0.42 -22.06 8.81
CA LEU A 159 0.61 -21.01 8.83
C LEU A 159 0.32 -19.97 9.93
N MET A 160 -0.90 -19.44 9.97
CA MET A 160 -1.29 -18.42 10.95
C MET A 160 -1.34 -18.99 12.37
N GLU A 161 -1.73 -20.26 12.55
CA GLU A 161 -1.69 -20.92 13.85
C GLU A 161 -0.25 -21.07 14.37
N LYS A 162 0.69 -21.47 13.51
CA LYS A 162 2.12 -21.56 13.86
C LYS A 162 2.66 -20.21 14.34
N TRP A 163 2.24 -19.12 13.71
CA TRP A 163 2.73 -17.78 13.99
C TRP A 163 1.80 -16.92 14.86
N LYS A 164 0.79 -17.51 15.52
CA LYS A 164 -0.25 -16.79 16.28
C LYS A 164 0.24 -15.89 17.41
N ASN A 165 1.45 -16.14 17.92
CA ASN A 165 2.07 -15.37 19.00
C ASN A 165 2.88 -14.16 18.50
N TYR A 166 2.88 -13.92 17.18
CA TYR A 166 3.58 -12.82 16.54
C TYR A 166 2.58 -11.85 15.91
N ASP A 167 2.97 -10.58 15.80
CA ASP A 167 2.14 -9.56 15.16
C ASP A 167 2.24 -9.69 13.64
N ILE A 168 1.40 -10.56 13.09
CA ILE A 168 1.30 -10.80 11.65
C ILE A 168 -0.15 -10.67 11.21
N THR A 169 -0.38 -9.78 10.25
CA THR A 169 -1.72 -9.55 9.69
C THR A 169 -1.74 -9.87 8.20
N LEU A 170 -2.64 -10.76 7.78
CA LEU A 170 -2.90 -11.02 6.35
C LEU A 170 -3.88 -9.97 5.78
N LYS A 171 -3.47 -9.30 4.70
CA LYS A 171 -4.22 -8.25 4.01
C LYS A 171 -4.41 -8.63 2.54
N LYS A 172 -5.65 -8.65 2.05
CA LYS A 172 -6.01 -9.19 0.72
C LYS A 172 -5.97 -8.18 -0.42
N ASP A 173 -6.02 -6.88 -0.11
CA ASP A 173 -5.89 -5.80 -1.08
C ASP A 173 -5.59 -4.48 -0.34
N GLU A 174 -4.32 -4.26 0.01
CA GLU A 174 -3.88 -3.10 0.79
C GLU A 174 -2.74 -2.36 0.07
N LEU A 175 -2.20 -1.34 0.73
CA LEU A 175 -1.08 -0.54 0.28
C LEU A 175 0.25 -1.07 0.86
N LEU A 176 1.22 -1.31 -0.02
CA LEU A 176 2.60 -1.62 0.26
C LEU A 176 3.37 -0.34 0.61
N PHE A 177 4.10 -0.34 1.72
CA PHE A 177 5.03 0.73 2.06
C PHE A 177 6.20 0.75 1.07
N LEU A 178 6.48 1.93 0.51
CA LEU A 178 7.61 2.13 -0.41
C LEU A 178 8.74 2.93 0.23
N ASN A 179 8.41 4.06 0.87
CA ASN A 179 9.42 4.97 1.38
C ASN A 179 8.88 5.90 2.48
N MET A 180 9.78 6.55 3.20
CA MET A 180 9.48 7.57 4.21
C MET A 180 10.46 8.74 4.08
N ILE A 181 9.96 9.96 4.22
CA ILE A 181 10.76 11.19 4.27
C ILE A 181 10.45 11.91 5.57
N THR A 182 11.48 12.34 6.29
CA THR A 182 11.40 13.33 7.36
C THR A 182 11.69 14.71 6.78
N ASN A 183 10.80 15.68 6.96
CA ASN A 183 11.04 17.02 6.46
C ASN A 183 12.10 17.76 7.31
N GLY A 184 13.14 18.29 6.67
CA GLY A 184 14.21 19.04 7.33
C GLY A 184 15.43 18.20 7.75
N GLU A 185 15.47 16.92 7.38
CA GLU A 185 16.66 16.05 7.39
C GLU A 185 17.10 15.73 5.96
#